data_AF-A0A3S1B022-F1
#
_entry.id   AF-A0A3S1B022-F1
#
_cell.length_a   1.000
_cell.length_b   1.000
_cell.length_c   1.000
_cell.angle_alpha   90.00
_cell.angle_beta   90.00
_cell.angle_gamma   90.00
#
_symmetry.space_group_name_H-M   'P 1'
#
loop_
_entity.id
_entity.type
_entity.pdbx_description
1 polymer ?
#
loop_
_entity_poly.entity_id
_entity_poly.type
_entity_poly.pdbx_seq_one_letter_code
_entity_poly.pdbx_strand_id
1 'polypeptide(L)'
;LKDDPLVQADSKCRAIVEEIIEHKTRLDRHQSEWRLGACYRATDQLVNVLLTCSSSELYYKLHWDEDWQLMDTPSVNFSGATNLAFFDGNIYIRYQNKTLNAFFPRHNACYKIYGGSPHKVVSAAMFPVGNELYSVYRGDGNAYEVESLNLNAHRQGKWSQVGKLFTRDMEVANVTNIGSRLVVFWKKTGQSYLSVECFDLTRRESFLLPDQLCSSSGLVTFTHGEQAFALQQNGVLWRISAQKEAPYISLKLELWLWNFHRAVSGAILVNQELWVFDTTEEIDGQSDVRAGAEALSLEGVFRRVRFCFVSTQQTNFVHAVVPKSFISS
;
A
#
# COMPACT_ATOMS: atom_id res chain seq x y z
N LEU A 1 22.05 -8.03 -24.07
CA LEU A 1 21.28 -6.76 -23.91
C LEU A 1 22.02 -5.77 -23.03
N LYS A 2 22.29 -6.06 -21.75
CA LYS A 2 23.06 -5.13 -20.90
C LYS A 2 24.44 -4.83 -21.47
N ASP A 3 25.13 -5.82 -22.03
CA ASP A 3 26.50 -5.65 -22.57
C ASP A 3 26.51 -5.40 -24.09
N ASP A 4 25.37 -5.06 -24.69
CA ASP A 4 25.30 -4.80 -26.13
C ASP A 4 25.90 -3.42 -26.47
N PRO A 5 26.86 -3.32 -27.40
CA PRO A 5 27.51 -2.06 -27.74
C PRO A 5 26.55 -0.95 -28.22
N LEU A 6 25.45 -1.31 -28.89
CA LEU A 6 24.46 -0.35 -29.38
C LEU A 6 23.58 0.18 -28.23
N VAL A 7 23.26 -0.68 -27.26
CA VAL A 7 22.56 -0.27 -26.02
C VAL A 7 23.47 0.62 -25.17
N GLN A 8 24.76 0.30 -25.09
CA GLN A 8 25.73 1.09 -24.34
C GLN A 8 25.99 2.46 -24.97
N ALA A 9 25.90 2.59 -26.30
CA ALA A 9 26.12 3.86 -26.98
C ALA A 9 24.98 4.89 -26.78
N ASP A 10 23.75 4.45 -26.50
CA ASP A 10 22.58 5.32 -26.34
C ASP A 10 22.09 5.33 -24.88
N SER A 11 22.13 6.51 -24.23
CA SER A 11 21.73 6.69 -22.84
C SER A 11 20.25 6.39 -22.56
N LYS A 12 19.36 6.62 -23.54
CA LYS A 12 17.93 6.27 -23.42
C LYS A 12 17.74 4.76 -23.52
N CYS A 13 18.41 4.10 -24.46
CA CYS A 13 18.36 2.63 -24.55
C CYS A 13 18.92 1.97 -23.30
N ARG A 14 20.03 2.49 -22.75
CA ARG A 14 20.60 2.01 -21.50
C ARG A 14 19.63 2.17 -20.33
N ALA A 15 19.02 3.34 -20.19
CA ALA A 15 18.02 3.60 -19.15
C ALA A 15 16.83 2.62 -19.26
N ILE A 16 16.33 2.38 -20.48
CA ILE A 16 15.26 1.40 -20.72
C ILE A 16 15.72 -0.02 -20.35
N VAL A 17 16.93 -0.43 -20.72
CA VAL A 17 17.44 -1.79 -20.41
C VAL A 17 17.69 -1.96 -18.91
N GLU A 18 18.25 -0.96 -18.23
CA GLU A 18 18.40 -0.95 -16.78
C GLU A 18 17.05 -1.01 -16.08
N GLU A 19 16.06 -0.25 -16.56
CA GLU A 19 14.69 -0.29 -16.08
C GLU A 19 14.05 -1.67 -16.30
N ILE A 20 14.24 -2.31 -17.46
CA ILE A 20 13.74 -3.67 -17.72
C ILE A 20 14.40 -4.68 -16.79
N ILE A 21 15.72 -4.57 -16.56
CA ILE A 21 16.45 -5.47 -15.66
C ILE A 21 15.98 -5.27 -14.24
N GLU A 22 15.85 -4.03 -13.77
CA GLU A 22 15.27 -3.71 -12.48
C GLU A 22 13.83 -4.25 -12.37
N HIS A 23 13.04 -4.09 -13.44
CA HIS A 23 11.67 -4.60 -13.53
C HIS A 23 11.57 -6.13 -13.39
N LYS A 24 12.56 -6.86 -13.91
CA LYS A 24 12.62 -8.31 -13.84
C LYS A 24 13.21 -8.81 -12.51
N THR A 25 14.07 -8.03 -11.87
CA THR A 25 14.87 -8.47 -10.72
C THR A 25 14.33 -7.99 -9.38
N ARG A 26 13.55 -6.90 -9.32
CA ARG A 26 13.07 -6.28 -8.08
C ARG A 26 11.55 -6.26 -8.01
N LEU A 27 10.97 -7.46 -7.93
CA LEU A 27 9.50 -7.69 -7.94
C LEU A 27 8.76 -6.85 -6.88
N ASP A 28 9.43 -6.53 -5.78
CA ASP A 28 8.97 -5.70 -4.67
C ASP A 28 8.72 -4.23 -5.03
N ARG A 29 9.47 -3.68 -5.99
CA ARG A 29 9.38 -2.27 -6.41
C ARG A 29 8.22 -1.98 -7.35
N HIS A 30 7.47 -2.99 -7.77
CA HIS A 30 6.34 -2.85 -8.72
C HIS A 30 4.97 -2.77 -8.05
N GLN A 31 4.92 -2.62 -6.72
CA GLN A 31 3.67 -2.44 -5.99
C GLN A 31 2.95 -1.13 -6.31
N SER A 32 3.69 -0.13 -6.80
CA SER A 32 3.19 1.24 -7.00
C SER A 32 3.22 1.71 -8.45
N GLU A 33 3.79 0.94 -9.38
CA GLU A 33 4.00 1.42 -10.75
C GLU A 33 3.75 0.33 -11.80
N TRP A 34 2.52 0.28 -12.30
CA TRP A 34 2.20 -0.41 -13.56
C TRP A 34 2.42 0.56 -14.72
N ARG A 35 3.66 0.67 -15.19
CA ARG A 35 3.96 1.46 -16.39
C ARG A 35 3.27 0.84 -17.62
N LEU A 36 2.90 1.67 -18.61
CA LEU A 36 2.33 1.23 -19.91
C LEU A 36 3.18 0.13 -20.60
N GLY A 37 4.49 0.10 -20.34
CA GLY A 37 5.43 -0.90 -20.86
C GLY A 37 5.79 -2.02 -19.90
N ALA A 38 5.27 -2.03 -18.66
CA ALA A 38 5.32 -3.18 -17.77
C ALA A 38 4.38 -4.23 -18.38
N CYS A 39 4.87 -4.93 -19.41
CA CYS A 39 4.09 -5.89 -20.15
C CYS A 39 3.39 -6.81 -19.17
N TYR A 40 2.07 -6.81 -19.25
CA TYR A 40 1.25 -7.88 -18.76
C TYR A 40 1.97 -9.20 -19.06
N ARG A 41 2.31 -9.92 -17.99
CA ARG A 41 3.14 -11.13 -18.03
C ARG A 41 2.34 -12.32 -18.58
N ALA A 42 1.62 -12.14 -19.68
CA ALA A 42 0.79 -13.15 -20.33
C ALA A 42 1.59 -14.40 -20.70
N THR A 43 2.88 -14.25 -21.04
CA THR A 43 3.79 -15.34 -21.40
C THR A 43 4.77 -15.74 -20.29
N ASP A 44 4.78 -15.03 -19.15
CA ASP A 44 5.69 -15.32 -18.04
C ASP A 44 5.07 -16.35 -17.08
N GLN A 45 5.89 -16.96 -16.23
CA GLN A 45 5.41 -17.82 -15.14
C GLN A 45 4.77 -17.02 -13.99
N LEU A 46 4.84 -15.68 -14.05
CA LEU A 46 4.39 -14.76 -13.03
C LEU A 46 3.20 -13.93 -13.53
N VAL A 47 2.37 -13.44 -12.62
CA VAL A 47 1.19 -12.63 -12.91
C VAL A 47 1.05 -11.53 -11.86
N ASN A 48 0.62 -10.34 -12.29
CA ASN A 48 0.28 -9.26 -11.38
C ASN A 48 -1.15 -9.45 -10.89
N VAL A 49 -1.33 -9.46 -9.58
CA VAL A 49 -2.62 -9.59 -8.91
C VAL A 49 -2.82 -8.43 -7.95
N LEU A 50 -4.07 -8.09 -7.73
CA LEU A 50 -4.51 -7.38 -6.53
C LEU A 50 -4.75 -8.41 -5.45
N LEU A 51 -4.25 -8.19 -4.24
CA LEU A 51 -4.51 -9.03 -3.08
C LEU A 51 -5.27 -8.24 -2.02
N THR A 52 -6.19 -8.91 -1.35
CA THR A 52 -6.87 -8.43 -0.14
C THR A 52 -7.10 -9.60 0.80
N CYS A 53 -7.12 -9.35 2.10
CA CYS A 53 -7.46 -10.37 3.09
C CYS A 53 -8.78 -10.03 3.77
N SER A 54 -9.56 -11.07 4.06
CA SER A 54 -10.62 -11.02 5.06
C SER A 54 -10.14 -11.61 6.38
N SER A 55 -11.06 -11.72 7.35
CA SER A 55 -10.80 -12.41 8.60
C SER A 55 -10.58 -13.92 8.45
N SER A 56 -10.82 -14.52 7.29
CA SER A 56 -10.74 -15.97 7.11
C SER A 56 -9.98 -16.40 5.86
N GLU A 57 -9.83 -15.53 4.88
CA GLU A 57 -9.38 -15.90 3.54
C GLU A 57 -8.49 -14.82 2.92
N LEU A 58 -7.65 -15.24 1.97
CA LEU A 58 -6.89 -14.36 1.10
C LEU A 58 -7.51 -14.41 -0.29
N TYR A 59 -7.87 -13.26 -0.83
CA TYR A 59 -8.43 -13.15 -2.18
C TYR A 59 -7.43 -12.49 -3.11
N TYR A 60 -7.53 -12.86 -4.38
CA TYR A 60 -6.88 -12.15 -5.45
C TYR A 60 -7.87 -11.70 -6.51
N LYS A 61 -7.48 -10.69 -7.28
CA LYS A 61 -8.21 -10.24 -8.47
C LYS A 61 -7.22 -9.86 -9.56
N LEU A 62 -7.44 -10.36 -10.77
CA LEU A 62 -6.69 -9.91 -11.94
C LEU A 62 -7.36 -8.64 -12.49
N HIS A 63 -6.61 -7.78 -13.17
CA HIS A 63 -7.16 -6.50 -13.62
C HIS A 63 -8.28 -6.63 -14.67
N TRP A 64 -8.34 -7.77 -15.36
CA TRP A 64 -9.40 -8.10 -16.32
C TRP A 64 -10.53 -8.92 -15.70
N ASP A 65 -10.39 -9.42 -14.47
CA ASP A 65 -11.45 -10.18 -13.82
C ASP A 65 -12.52 -9.24 -13.27
N GLU A 66 -13.77 -9.68 -13.30
CA GLU A 66 -14.88 -8.97 -12.68
C GLU A 66 -14.96 -9.27 -11.18
N ASP A 67 -14.63 -10.49 -10.79
CA ASP A 67 -14.79 -10.98 -9.43
C ASP A 67 -13.47 -11.19 -8.68
N TRP A 68 -13.56 -11.19 -7.36
CA TRP A 68 -12.48 -11.66 -6.49
C TRP A 68 -12.49 -13.18 -6.43
N GLN A 69 -11.32 -13.79 -6.54
CA GLN A 69 -11.12 -15.23 -6.46
C GLN A 69 -10.39 -15.58 -5.17
N LEU A 70 -10.70 -16.75 -4.61
CA LEU A 70 -10.01 -17.25 -3.43
C LEU A 70 -8.60 -17.70 -3.83
N MET A 71 -7.59 -17.24 -3.09
CA MET A 71 -6.22 -17.69 -3.29
C MET A 71 -6.02 -19.06 -2.65
N ASP A 72 -5.48 -20.02 -3.41
CA ASP A 72 -5.04 -21.29 -2.83
C ASP A 72 -3.87 -21.00 -1.88
N THR A 73 -4.14 -21.14 -0.59
CA THR A 73 -3.16 -20.92 0.46
C THR A 73 -3.09 -22.19 1.32
N PRO A 74 -1.88 -22.61 1.74
CA PRO A 74 -1.72 -23.70 2.68
C PRO A 74 -2.49 -23.34 3.95
N SER A 75 -2.88 -24.31 4.79
CA SER A 75 -3.78 -24.18 5.95
C SER A 75 -3.38 -23.08 6.96
N VAL A 76 -3.55 -21.83 6.57
CA VAL A 76 -3.24 -20.62 7.33
C VAL A 76 -4.54 -20.14 7.92
N ASN A 77 -4.57 -20.01 9.24
CA ASN A 77 -5.69 -19.34 9.89
C ASN A 77 -5.52 -17.83 9.67
N PHE A 78 -6.43 -17.21 8.90
CA PHE A 78 -6.45 -15.76 8.68
C PHE A 78 -7.21 -14.99 9.78
N SER A 79 -7.72 -15.69 10.80
CA SER A 79 -8.45 -15.05 11.90
C SER A 79 -7.63 -13.98 12.59
N GLY A 80 -8.13 -12.75 12.51
CA GLY A 80 -7.48 -11.57 13.07
C GLY A 80 -6.30 -11.04 12.23
N ALA A 81 -6.22 -11.36 10.94
CA ALA A 81 -5.32 -10.66 10.02
C ALA A 81 -5.66 -9.16 10.00
N THR A 82 -4.64 -8.30 10.11
CA THR A 82 -4.81 -6.85 10.22
C THR A 82 -4.07 -6.07 9.16
N ASN A 83 -3.00 -6.64 8.61
CA ASN A 83 -2.15 -5.95 7.66
C ASN A 83 -1.61 -6.96 6.65
N LEU A 84 -1.47 -6.49 5.42
CA LEU A 84 -0.89 -7.22 4.31
C LEU A 84 0.26 -6.39 3.75
N ALA A 85 1.39 -7.02 3.45
CA ALA A 85 2.47 -6.41 2.68
C ALA A 85 3.00 -7.44 1.69
N PHE A 86 3.37 -6.98 0.50
CA PHE A 86 4.10 -7.80 -0.46
C PHE A 86 5.57 -7.38 -0.41
N PHE A 87 6.51 -8.32 -0.46
CA PHE A 87 7.93 -8.02 -0.58
C PHE A 87 8.71 -9.22 -1.09
N ASP A 88 9.62 -8.98 -2.03
CA ASP A 88 10.50 -9.98 -2.65
C ASP A 88 9.78 -11.27 -3.08
N GLY A 89 8.59 -11.12 -3.70
CA GLY A 89 7.79 -12.26 -4.14
C GLY A 89 7.02 -12.99 -3.02
N ASN A 90 7.08 -12.50 -1.78
CA ASN A 90 6.44 -13.08 -0.62
C ASN A 90 5.33 -12.18 -0.08
N ILE A 91 4.33 -12.80 0.54
CA ILE A 91 3.18 -12.12 1.14
C ILE A 91 3.34 -12.18 2.65
N TYR A 92 3.43 -11.03 3.29
CA TYR A 92 3.57 -10.89 4.74
C TYR A 92 2.23 -10.51 5.33
N ILE A 93 1.78 -11.30 6.29
CA ILE A 93 0.48 -11.15 6.95
C ILE A 93 0.72 -10.97 8.43
N ARG A 94 0.29 -9.82 8.96
CA ARG A 94 0.36 -9.53 10.39
C ARG A 94 -1.02 -9.69 11.00
N TYR A 95 -1.03 -10.21 12.22
CA TYR A 95 -2.23 -10.54 12.97
C TYR A 95 -2.35 -9.69 14.24
N GLN A 96 -3.58 -9.52 14.73
CA GLN A 96 -3.88 -8.87 16.01
C GLN A 96 -3.14 -9.51 17.19
N ASN A 97 -2.92 -10.83 17.13
CA ASN A 97 -2.17 -11.59 18.13
C ASN A 97 -0.65 -11.42 18.04
N LYS A 98 -0.19 -10.41 17.27
CA LYS A 98 1.21 -10.03 17.07
C LYS A 98 2.06 -11.01 16.26
N THR A 99 1.45 -12.05 15.72
CA THR A 99 2.13 -12.97 14.80
C THR A 99 2.35 -12.30 13.44
N LEU A 100 3.49 -12.58 12.83
CA LEU A 100 3.77 -12.31 11.42
C LEU A 100 3.99 -13.64 10.71
N ASN A 101 3.19 -13.90 9.69
CA ASN A 101 3.39 -15.02 8.78
C ASN A 101 3.95 -14.49 7.46
N ALA A 102 4.88 -15.23 6.88
CA ALA A 102 5.30 -15.03 5.50
C ALA A 102 4.84 -16.23 4.68
N PHE A 103 4.01 -15.93 3.69
CA PHE A 103 3.61 -16.85 2.66
C PHE A 103 4.56 -16.70 1.47
N PHE A 104 5.10 -17.83 1.03
CA PHE A 104 6.04 -17.95 -0.07
C PHE A 104 5.31 -18.65 -1.22
N PRO A 105 4.67 -17.89 -2.13
CA PRO A 105 3.94 -18.44 -3.26
C PRO A 105 4.78 -19.49 -3.99
N ARG A 106 6.03 -19.22 -4.37
CA ARG A 106 6.85 -20.22 -5.11
C ARG A 106 6.96 -21.63 -4.48
N HIS A 107 6.75 -21.76 -3.18
CA HIS A 107 6.85 -23.03 -2.45
C HIS A 107 5.52 -23.57 -1.94
N ASN A 108 4.39 -22.89 -2.22
CA ASN A 108 3.10 -23.11 -1.58
C ASN A 108 3.22 -23.27 -0.05
N ALA A 109 4.07 -22.44 0.58
CA ALA A 109 4.46 -22.63 1.96
C ALA A 109 4.23 -21.37 2.77
N CYS A 110 3.68 -21.54 3.97
CA CYS A 110 3.56 -20.46 4.95
C CYS A 110 4.47 -20.77 6.13
N TYR A 111 5.30 -19.79 6.50
CA TYR A 111 6.15 -19.89 7.68
C TYR A 111 5.79 -18.78 8.65
N LYS A 112 5.65 -19.17 9.92
CA LYS A 112 5.64 -18.20 11.02
C LYS A 112 7.02 -17.57 11.11
N ILE A 113 7.09 -16.24 11.04
CA ILE A 113 8.33 -15.53 11.32
C ILE A 113 8.48 -15.46 12.84
N TYR A 114 9.45 -16.21 13.37
CA TYR A 114 9.77 -16.22 14.80
C TYR A 114 10.28 -14.86 15.23
N GLY A 115 9.87 -14.42 16.42
CA GLY A 115 10.18 -13.09 16.95
C GLY A 115 9.06 -12.07 16.75
N GLY A 116 7.80 -12.51 16.55
CA GLY A 116 6.60 -11.66 16.41
C GLY A 116 6.63 -10.43 17.30
N SER A 117 6.16 -9.31 16.78
CA SER A 117 6.29 -8.01 17.44
C SER A 117 5.85 -8.13 18.91
N PRO A 118 6.62 -7.62 19.87
CA PRO A 118 6.22 -7.69 21.27
C PRO A 118 4.97 -6.86 21.57
N HIS A 119 4.52 -6.01 20.64
CA HIS A 119 3.52 -4.97 20.92
C HIS A 119 2.18 -5.21 20.20
N LYS A 120 1.11 -4.70 20.82
CA LYS A 120 -0.23 -4.73 20.22
C LYS A 120 -0.23 -3.76 19.04
N VAL A 121 -0.59 -4.27 17.87
CA VAL A 121 -0.71 -3.47 16.65
C VAL A 121 -1.95 -2.59 16.78
N VAL A 122 -1.81 -1.29 16.52
CA VAL A 122 -2.93 -0.34 16.59
C VAL A 122 -3.24 0.27 15.23
N SER A 123 -2.42 0.01 14.20
CA SER A 123 -2.62 0.54 12.85
C SER A 123 -2.28 -0.44 11.71
N ALA A 124 -2.94 -0.20 10.57
CA ALA A 124 -3.17 -1.08 9.43
C ALA A 124 -2.07 -1.12 8.35
N ALA A 125 -0.98 -0.34 8.46
CA ALA A 125 0.07 -0.38 7.44
C ALA A 125 1.32 -1.16 7.87
N MET A 126 1.75 -2.06 6.98
CA MET A 126 3.12 -2.55 6.90
C MET A 126 3.65 -2.17 5.53
N PHE A 127 4.84 -1.60 5.47
CA PHE A 127 5.44 -1.19 4.20
C PHE A 127 6.90 -1.64 4.15
N PRO A 128 7.32 -2.25 3.03
CA PRO A 128 8.73 -2.54 2.82
C PRO A 128 9.48 -1.27 2.41
N VAL A 129 10.63 -1.03 3.03
CA VAL A 129 11.60 -0.01 2.60
C VAL A 129 12.99 -0.64 2.60
N GLY A 130 13.60 -0.76 1.42
CA GLY A 130 14.84 -1.52 1.28
C GLY A 130 14.63 -2.99 1.64
N ASN A 131 15.39 -3.52 2.58
CA ASN A 131 15.27 -4.91 3.06
C ASN A 131 14.57 -5.01 4.42
N GLU A 132 13.87 -3.96 4.82
CA GLU A 132 13.19 -3.89 6.11
C GLU A 132 11.69 -3.72 5.91
N LEU A 133 10.91 -4.47 6.69
CA LEU A 133 9.48 -4.26 6.84
C LEU A 133 9.27 -3.34 8.03
N TYR A 134 8.62 -2.21 7.81
CA TYR A 134 8.35 -1.24 8.85
C TYR A 134 6.87 -1.25 9.22
N SER A 135 6.59 -0.90 10.47
CA SER A 135 5.23 -0.78 10.96
C SER A 135 5.14 0.23 12.11
N VAL A 136 3.94 0.80 12.28
CA VAL A 136 3.60 1.68 13.39
C VAL A 136 2.78 0.89 14.40
N TYR A 137 3.21 0.91 15.66
CA TYR A 137 2.52 0.24 16.76
C TYR A 137 2.32 1.19 17.93
N ARG A 138 1.46 0.80 18.87
CA ARG A 138 1.32 1.49 20.15
C ARG A 138 2.09 0.71 21.20
N GLY A 139 3.17 1.32 21.68
CA GLY A 139 4.03 0.76 22.71
C GLY A 139 3.42 0.88 24.10
N ASP A 140 4.22 0.51 25.10
CA ASP A 140 3.85 0.66 26.50
C ASP A 140 3.76 2.15 26.88
N GLY A 141 2.74 2.53 27.66
CA GLY A 141 2.52 3.93 28.02
C GLY A 141 1.80 4.78 26.96
N ASN A 142 1.04 4.14 26.06
CA ASN A 142 0.20 4.79 25.04
C ASN A 142 0.95 5.59 23.95
N ALA A 143 2.29 5.58 23.93
CA ALA A 143 3.06 6.22 22.88
C ALA A 143 3.04 5.38 21.60
N TYR A 144 3.01 6.04 20.44
CA TYR A 144 3.18 5.37 19.16
C TYR A 144 4.65 5.33 18.77
N GLU A 145 5.07 4.20 18.21
CA GLU A 145 6.46 3.91 17.91
C GLU A 145 6.55 3.25 16.52
N VAL A 146 7.73 3.38 15.92
CA VAL A 146 8.07 2.75 14.64
C VAL A 146 9.00 1.58 14.92
N GLU A 147 8.66 0.40 14.41
CA GLU A 147 9.51 -0.79 14.44
C GLU A 147 9.89 -1.22 13.02
N SER A 148 11.04 -1.89 12.90
CA SER A 148 11.48 -2.55 11.68
C SER A 148 11.77 -4.02 11.91
N LEU A 149 11.58 -4.81 10.87
CA LEU A 149 11.99 -6.20 10.76
C LEU A 149 12.88 -6.36 9.53
N ASN A 150 14.14 -6.76 9.74
CA ASN A 150 15.03 -7.09 8.64
C ASN A 150 14.61 -8.41 7.98
N LEU A 151 14.25 -8.37 6.70
CA LEU A 151 13.72 -9.50 5.95
C LEU A 151 14.82 -10.46 5.46
N ASN A 152 16.08 -10.01 5.42
CA ASN A 152 17.24 -10.86 5.09
C ASN A 152 17.67 -11.74 6.28
N ALA A 153 17.21 -11.45 7.49
CA ALA A 153 17.46 -12.27 8.67
C ALA A 153 16.56 -13.51 8.63
N HIS A 154 16.84 -14.42 7.70
CA HIS A 154 16.06 -15.63 7.44
C HIS A 154 15.75 -16.38 8.75
N ARG A 155 14.46 -16.48 9.08
CA ARG A 155 13.87 -17.25 10.22
C ARG A 155 14.21 -16.78 11.63
N GLN A 156 15.04 -15.74 11.81
CA GLN A 156 15.38 -15.17 13.13
C GLN A 156 15.21 -13.65 13.20
N GLY A 157 14.54 -13.05 12.22
CA GLY A 157 14.27 -11.61 12.20
C GLY A 157 13.61 -11.17 13.50
N LYS A 158 14.28 -10.29 14.24
CA LYS A 158 13.75 -9.68 15.44
C LYS A 158 13.26 -8.28 15.10
N TRP A 159 12.02 -7.98 15.51
CA TRP A 159 11.53 -6.60 15.46
C TRP A 159 12.41 -5.71 16.34
N SER A 160 12.82 -4.57 15.79
CA SER A 160 13.63 -3.58 16.49
C SER A 160 12.90 -2.24 16.49
N GLN A 161 12.90 -1.56 17.63
CA GLN A 161 12.38 -0.20 17.71
C GLN A 161 13.32 0.75 16.97
N VAL A 162 12.76 1.52 16.04
CA VAL A 162 13.48 2.48 15.20
C VAL A 162 13.36 3.89 15.78
N GLY A 163 12.19 4.25 16.30
CA GLY A 163 11.95 5.56 16.90
C GLY A 163 10.54 5.73 17.45
N LYS A 164 10.24 6.96 17.88
CA LYS A 164 8.97 7.33 18.52
C LYS A 164 8.28 8.42 17.72
N LEU A 165 6.95 8.35 17.69
CA LEU A 165 6.09 9.40 17.15
C LEU A 165 5.70 10.37 18.29
N PHE A 166 5.49 11.64 17.95
CA PHE A 166 5.14 12.72 18.88
C PHE A 166 3.75 12.54 19.45
N THR A 167 2.81 12.13 18.62
CA THR A 167 1.39 12.06 18.97
C THR A 167 1.11 10.90 19.93
N ARG A 168 0.44 11.17 21.07
CA ARG A 168 0.10 10.14 22.08
C ARG A 168 -1.41 9.96 22.33
N ASP A 169 -2.21 10.96 22.00
CA ASP A 169 -3.65 11.01 22.30
C ASP A 169 -4.52 11.10 21.04
N MET A 170 -4.07 10.49 19.95
CA MET A 170 -4.82 10.38 18.70
C MET A 170 -4.84 8.94 18.22
N GLU A 171 -5.77 8.63 17.34
CA GLU A 171 -5.86 7.36 16.64
C GLU A 171 -5.19 7.48 15.28
N VAL A 172 -4.51 6.43 14.83
CA VAL A 172 -3.95 6.41 13.47
C VAL A 172 -5.09 6.20 12.48
N ALA A 173 -5.35 7.19 11.63
CA ALA A 173 -6.32 7.09 10.55
C ALA A 173 -5.78 6.29 9.37
N ASN A 174 -4.54 6.56 8.96
CA ASN A 174 -3.86 5.83 7.90
C ASN A 174 -2.34 6.05 8.02
N VAL A 175 -1.55 5.21 7.36
CA VAL A 175 -0.10 5.39 7.23
C VAL A 175 0.30 5.05 5.80
N THR A 176 1.13 5.89 5.21
CA THR A 176 1.74 5.66 3.89
C THR A 176 3.23 5.94 3.94
N ASN A 177 3.93 5.69 2.85
CA ASN A 177 5.36 5.96 2.73
C ASN A 177 5.72 6.67 1.42
N ILE A 178 6.74 7.51 1.49
CA ILE A 178 7.37 8.15 0.33
C ILE A 178 8.88 8.02 0.51
N GLY A 179 9.52 7.18 -0.33
CA GLY A 179 10.93 6.85 -0.17
C GLY A 179 11.22 6.32 1.25
N SER A 180 12.15 6.97 1.94
CA SER A 180 12.54 6.65 3.32
C SER A 180 11.73 7.39 4.40
N ARG A 181 10.53 7.88 4.08
CA ARG A 181 9.70 8.65 5.00
C ARG A 181 8.34 8.01 5.19
N LEU A 182 7.91 7.94 6.44
CA LEU A 182 6.59 7.49 6.82
C LEU A 182 5.71 8.71 7.02
N VAL A 183 4.50 8.67 6.49
CA VAL A 183 3.52 9.74 6.66
C VAL A 183 2.33 9.14 7.39
N VAL A 184 2.12 9.59 8.61
CA VAL A 184 1.10 9.11 9.54
C VAL A 184 0.01 10.16 9.63
N PHE A 185 -1.23 9.73 9.37
CA PHE A 185 -2.41 10.56 9.50
C PHE A 185 -3.08 10.26 10.83
N TRP A 186 -3.25 11.30 11.64
CA TRP A 186 -3.81 11.20 12.98
C TRP A 186 -5.23 11.75 13.03
N LYS A 187 -6.11 11.02 13.69
CA LYS A 187 -7.48 11.42 13.98
C LYS A 187 -7.64 11.62 15.48
N LYS A 188 -8.16 12.78 15.88
CA LYS A 188 -8.54 13.05 17.26
C LYS A 188 -10.05 13.12 17.37
N THR A 189 -10.63 12.40 18.33
CA THR A 189 -12.06 12.43 18.60
C THR A 189 -12.52 13.87 18.85
N GLY A 190 -13.58 14.28 18.15
CA GLY A 190 -14.15 15.63 18.23
C GLY A 190 -13.45 16.70 17.39
N GLN A 191 -12.38 16.36 16.66
CA GLN A 191 -11.75 17.28 15.71
C GLN A 191 -12.26 17.07 14.29
N SER A 192 -12.39 18.18 13.56
CA SER A 192 -12.81 18.21 12.14
C SER A 192 -11.64 18.13 11.17
N TYR A 193 -10.44 17.85 11.64
CA TYR A 193 -9.23 17.73 10.82
C TYR A 193 -8.37 16.51 11.23
N LEU A 194 -7.52 16.08 10.30
CA LEU A 194 -6.46 15.10 10.52
C LEU A 194 -5.13 15.84 10.64
N SER A 195 -4.37 15.52 11.68
CA SER A 195 -2.98 15.99 11.79
C SER A 195 -2.07 15.07 11.00
N VAL A 196 -1.01 15.60 10.40
CA VAL A 196 -0.05 14.80 9.64
C VAL A 196 1.30 14.84 10.31
N GLU A 197 1.86 13.67 10.56
CA GLU A 197 3.18 13.51 11.13
C GLU A 197 4.05 12.72 10.15
N CYS A 198 5.31 13.13 10.02
CA CYS A 198 6.27 12.42 9.21
C CYS A 198 7.39 11.86 10.09
N PHE A 199 7.76 10.61 9.85
CA PHE A 199 8.92 9.97 10.46
C PHE A 199 9.96 9.68 9.38
N ASP A 200 11.13 10.32 9.47
CA ASP A 200 12.25 10.09 8.55
C ASP A 200 13.05 8.88 9.03
N LEU A 201 13.02 7.79 8.26
CA LEU A 201 13.70 6.53 8.61
C LEU A 201 15.22 6.67 8.62
N THR A 202 15.77 7.59 7.84
CA THR A 202 17.22 7.82 7.75
C THR A 202 17.72 8.57 8.98
N ARG A 203 16.98 9.60 9.39
CA ARG A 203 17.31 10.43 10.55
C ARG A 203 16.80 9.85 11.87
N ARG A 204 15.82 8.95 11.80
CA ARG A 204 15.06 8.39 12.94
C ARG A 204 14.39 9.48 13.78
N GLU A 205 13.93 10.52 13.10
CA GLU A 205 13.30 11.69 13.71
C GLU A 205 11.88 11.82 13.19
N SER A 206 10.97 12.19 14.09
CA SER A 206 9.61 12.57 13.72
C SER A 206 9.49 14.09 13.61
N PHE A 207 8.51 14.58 12.85
CA PHE A 207 8.11 15.99 12.79
C PHE A 207 6.64 16.12 12.35
N LEU A 208 5.94 17.07 12.94
CA LEU A 208 4.57 17.41 12.56
C LEU A 208 4.58 18.34 11.35
N LEU A 209 3.72 18.07 10.38
CA LEU A 209 3.47 18.99 9.29
C LEU A 209 2.51 20.09 9.76
N PRO A 210 2.70 21.34 9.30
CA PRO A 210 1.77 22.43 9.59
C PRO A 210 0.41 22.22 8.89
N ASP A 211 0.43 21.53 7.76
CA ASP A 211 -0.76 21.23 6.96
C ASP A 211 -1.66 20.20 7.65
N GLN A 212 -2.97 20.41 7.52
CA GLN A 212 -4.00 19.55 8.07
C GLN A 212 -4.98 19.16 6.95
N LEU A 213 -5.50 17.94 7.00
CA LEU A 213 -6.56 17.50 6.09
C LEU A 213 -7.90 17.61 6.80
N CYS A 214 -9.01 17.74 6.07
CA CYS A 214 -10.33 17.63 6.67
C CYS A 214 -10.50 16.23 7.31
N SER A 215 -11.19 16.11 8.44
CA SER A 215 -11.50 14.82 9.06
C SER A 215 -12.74 14.23 8.39
N SER A 216 -12.56 13.62 7.22
CA SER A 216 -13.51 12.62 6.75
C SER A 216 -13.34 11.35 7.59
N SER A 217 -14.41 10.61 7.86
CA SER A 217 -14.38 9.41 8.72
C SER A 217 -13.46 8.30 8.23
N GLY A 218 -13.02 8.35 6.98
CA GLY A 218 -12.02 7.46 6.40
C GLY A 218 -11.07 8.17 5.45
N LEU A 219 -9.87 7.61 5.37
CA LEU A 219 -8.75 8.03 4.55
C LEU A 219 -8.04 6.76 4.08
N VAL A 220 -7.81 6.65 2.78
CA VAL A 220 -6.97 5.60 2.19
C VAL A 220 -5.81 6.25 1.45
N THR A 221 -4.73 5.50 1.28
CA THR A 221 -3.55 6.00 0.58
C THR A 221 -3.13 5.03 -0.52
N PHE A 222 -2.54 5.58 -1.58
CA PHE A 222 -1.91 4.82 -2.65
C PHE A 222 -0.64 5.55 -3.11
N THR A 223 0.24 4.84 -3.80
CA THR A 223 1.54 5.38 -4.25
C THR A 223 1.63 5.36 -5.77
N HIS A 224 2.41 6.30 -6.33
CA HIS A 224 2.73 6.38 -7.75
C HIS A 224 4.13 6.97 -7.92
N GLY A 225 5.07 6.15 -8.40
CA GLY A 225 6.48 6.53 -8.48
C GLY A 225 7.03 7.00 -7.13
N GLU A 226 7.56 8.23 -7.08
CA GLU A 226 8.12 8.85 -5.86
C GLU A 226 7.09 9.69 -5.08
N GLN A 227 5.79 9.51 -5.36
CA GLN A 227 4.70 10.24 -4.70
C GLN A 227 3.75 9.28 -4.00
N ALA A 228 3.05 9.80 -3.00
CA ALA A 228 1.88 9.15 -2.43
C ALA A 228 0.66 10.07 -2.57
N PHE A 229 -0.52 9.48 -2.46
CA PHE A 229 -1.79 10.18 -2.55
C PHE A 229 -2.68 9.76 -1.39
N ALA A 230 -3.38 10.73 -0.83
CA ALA A 230 -4.36 10.53 0.23
C ALA A 230 -5.75 10.80 -0.35
N LEU A 231 -6.60 9.77 -0.35
CA LEU A 231 -7.97 9.84 -0.84
C LEU A 231 -8.95 9.76 0.33
N GLN A 232 -9.76 10.81 0.44
CA GLN A 232 -10.77 10.95 1.48
C GLN A 232 -12.12 10.36 1.05
N GLN A 233 -12.93 9.94 2.01
CA GLN A 233 -14.27 9.39 1.74
C GLN A 233 -15.22 10.36 1.02
N ASN A 234 -14.96 11.67 1.09
CA ASN A 234 -15.70 12.69 0.35
C ASN A 234 -15.12 12.99 -1.04
N GLY A 235 -14.16 12.20 -1.53
CA GLY A 235 -13.58 12.31 -2.86
C GLY A 235 -12.41 13.27 -2.98
N VAL A 236 -12.04 13.96 -1.91
CA VAL A 236 -10.90 14.88 -1.91
C VAL A 236 -9.59 14.08 -2.06
N LEU A 237 -8.82 14.40 -3.10
CA LEU A 237 -7.54 13.77 -3.41
C LEU A 237 -6.39 14.73 -3.14
N TRP A 238 -5.50 14.34 -2.23
CA TRP A 238 -4.29 15.06 -1.89
C TRP A 238 -3.07 14.35 -2.46
N ARG A 239 -2.17 15.09 -3.12
CA ARG A 239 -0.83 14.65 -3.46
C ARG A 239 0.11 14.91 -2.29
N ILE A 240 0.92 13.92 -1.98
CA ILE A 240 1.95 13.94 -0.95
C ILE A 240 3.27 13.77 -1.69
N SER A 241 4.21 14.69 -1.52
CA SER A 241 5.49 14.66 -2.23
C SER A 241 6.66 14.97 -1.30
N ALA A 242 7.78 14.27 -1.49
CA ALA A 242 9.02 14.59 -0.80
C ALA A 242 9.62 15.90 -1.34
N GLN A 243 10.15 16.71 -0.44
CA GLN A 243 10.84 17.97 -0.73
C GLN A 243 12.30 17.87 -0.29
N LYS A 244 13.18 18.61 -0.97
CA LYS A 244 14.61 18.67 -0.59
C LYS A 244 14.83 19.48 0.68
N GLU A 245 13.99 20.48 0.92
CA GLU A 245 14.07 21.40 2.05
C GLU A 245 12.89 21.20 3.00
N ALA A 246 13.04 21.63 4.25
CA ALA A 246 11.98 21.59 5.24
C ALA A 246 10.70 22.30 4.70
N PRO A 247 9.50 21.74 4.91
CA PRO A 247 9.14 20.63 5.79
C PRO A 247 9.40 19.21 5.24
N TYR A 248 10.20 19.02 4.18
CA TYR A 248 10.60 17.75 3.56
C TYR A 248 9.46 16.90 2.98
N ILE A 249 8.21 17.23 3.29
CA ILE A 249 6.99 16.70 2.71
C ILE A 249 6.07 17.89 2.41
N SER A 250 5.46 17.90 1.22
CA SER A 250 4.41 18.85 0.85
C SER A 250 3.08 18.13 0.65
N LEU A 251 1.99 18.72 1.13
CA LEU A 251 0.63 18.29 0.84
C LEU A 251 -0.02 19.29 -0.12
N LYS A 252 -0.55 18.78 -1.24
CA LYS A 252 -1.22 19.59 -2.25
C LYS A 252 -2.58 18.99 -2.59
N LEU A 253 -3.63 19.78 -2.51
CA LEU A 253 -4.94 19.40 -3.03
C LEU A 253 -4.84 19.31 -4.57
N GLU A 254 -5.17 18.15 -5.13
CA GLU A 254 -5.15 17.96 -6.58
C GLU A 254 -6.54 18.17 -7.19
N LEU A 255 -7.52 17.38 -6.77
CA LEU A 255 -8.90 17.48 -7.25
C LEU A 255 -9.91 16.83 -6.30
N TRP A 256 -11.18 17.04 -6.59
CA TRP A 256 -12.31 16.35 -5.97
C TRP A 256 -12.82 15.31 -6.96
N LEU A 257 -12.64 14.02 -6.64
CA LEU A 257 -13.13 12.91 -7.47
C LEU A 257 -14.65 12.77 -7.40
N TRP A 258 -15.23 13.11 -6.26
CA TRP A 258 -16.66 13.17 -6.03
C TRP A 258 -16.95 14.16 -4.90
N ASN A 259 -18.22 14.40 -4.59
CA ASN A 259 -18.65 15.40 -3.60
C ASN A 259 -19.66 14.84 -2.57
N PHE A 260 -19.75 13.52 -2.44
CA PHE A 260 -20.64 12.82 -1.51
C PHE A 260 -19.87 11.82 -0.65
N HIS A 261 -20.51 11.26 0.37
CA HIS A 261 -19.86 10.33 1.28
C HIS A 261 -19.82 8.91 0.71
N ARG A 262 -18.63 8.29 0.64
CA ARG A 262 -18.45 6.87 0.31
C ARG A 262 -17.59 6.16 1.36
N ALA A 263 -17.95 4.95 1.72
CA ALA A 263 -17.14 4.11 2.62
C ALA A 263 -15.98 3.46 1.85
N VAL A 264 -14.93 4.26 1.60
CA VAL A 264 -13.71 3.78 0.91
C VAL A 264 -12.90 2.89 1.83
N SER A 265 -12.62 1.66 1.38
CA SER A 265 -11.82 0.64 2.07
C SER A 265 -10.40 0.50 1.50
N GLY A 266 -10.17 0.95 0.26
CA GLY A 266 -8.85 0.98 -0.35
C GLY A 266 -8.80 1.80 -1.63
N ALA A 267 -7.59 2.12 -2.07
CA ALA A 267 -7.33 2.71 -3.38
C ALA A 267 -6.02 2.17 -3.92
N ILE A 268 -5.95 1.90 -5.22
CA ILE A 268 -4.73 1.37 -5.85
C ILE A 268 -4.67 1.74 -7.33
N LEU A 269 -3.46 1.91 -7.88
CA LEU A 269 -3.27 2.24 -9.30
C LEU A 269 -2.99 1.01 -10.14
N VAL A 270 -3.91 0.69 -11.05
CA VAL A 270 -3.83 -0.48 -11.92
C VAL A 270 -3.86 0.00 -13.37
N ASN A 271 -2.80 -0.24 -14.14
CA ASN A 271 -2.76 0.13 -15.56
C ASN A 271 -3.17 1.60 -15.85
N GLN A 272 -2.68 2.55 -15.05
CA GLN A 272 -3.06 3.97 -15.09
C GLN A 272 -4.54 4.26 -14.78
N GLU A 273 -5.21 3.37 -14.08
CA GLU A 273 -6.55 3.59 -13.57
C GLU A 273 -6.50 3.61 -12.04
N LEU A 274 -7.18 4.57 -11.43
CA LEU A 274 -7.35 4.59 -9.99
C LEU A 274 -8.52 3.70 -9.61
N TRP A 275 -8.22 2.52 -9.08
CA TRP A 275 -9.23 1.60 -8.57
C TRP A 275 -9.54 1.97 -7.13
N VAL A 276 -10.80 2.30 -6.86
CA VAL A 276 -11.31 2.67 -5.55
C VAL A 276 -12.19 1.54 -5.05
N PHE A 277 -11.80 0.94 -3.93
CA PHE A 277 -12.55 -0.13 -3.29
C PHE A 277 -13.47 0.46 -2.24
N ASP A 278 -14.78 0.30 -2.41
CA ASP A 278 -15.78 0.80 -1.47
C ASP A 278 -16.75 -0.31 -1.02
N THR A 279 -17.36 -0.11 0.14
CA THR A 279 -18.36 -1.03 0.71
C THR A 279 -19.77 -0.44 0.64
N THR A 280 -19.96 0.63 -0.12
CA THR A 280 -21.25 1.31 -0.27
C THR A 280 -21.96 0.70 -1.46
N GLU A 281 -23.02 -0.08 -1.21
CA GLU A 281 -23.91 -0.54 -2.29
C GLU A 281 -24.44 0.67 -3.07
N GLU A 282 -24.66 0.52 -4.37
CA GLU A 282 -25.18 1.62 -5.20
C GLU A 282 -26.49 2.13 -4.62
N ILE A 283 -26.47 3.40 -4.21
CA ILE A 283 -27.68 4.10 -3.78
C ILE A 283 -28.34 4.67 -5.03
N ASP A 284 -29.63 4.38 -5.20
CA ASP A 284 -30.46 4.93 -6.28
C ASP A 284 -30.23 6.45 -6.45
N GLY A 285 -29.95 6.88 -7.68
CA GLY A 285 -29.68 8.28 -8.02
C GLY A 285 -28.20 8.71 -7.95
N GLN A 286 -27.27 7.83 -7.61
CA GLN A 286 -25.82 8.13 -7.65
C GLN A 286 -25.11 7.64 -8.92
N SER A 287 -25.82 7.03 -9.87
CA SER A 287 -25.26 6.49 -11.12
C SER A 287 -24.55 7.58 -11.95
N ASP A 288 -25.17 8.75 -12.09
CA ASP A 288 -24.63 9.84 -12.90
C ASP A 288 -23.41 10.48 -12.25
N VAL A 289 -23.40 10.55 -10.91
CA VAL A 289 -22.24 11.07 -10.16
C VAL A 289 -21.09 10.07 -10.20
N ARG A 290 -21.37 8.77 -10.16
CA ARG A 290 -20.37 7.70 -10.36
C ARG A 290 -19.78 7.79 -11.77
N ALA A 291 -20.61 7.87 -12.81
CA ALA A 291 -20.15 8.00 -14.19
C ALA A 291 -19.29 9.26 -14.39
N GLY A 292 -19.67 10.39 -13.77
CA GLY A 292 -18.87 11.61 -13.76
C GLY A 292 -17.51 11.43 -13.08
N ALA A 293 -17.47 10.75 -11.93
CA ALA A 293 -16.23 10.45 -11.22
C ALA A 293 -15.32 9.49 -12.00
N GLU A 294 -15.89 8.47 -12.67
CA GLU A 294 -15.15 7.52 -13.50
C GLU A 294 -14.49 8.19 -14.71
N ALA A 295 -15.05 9.30 -15.20
CA ALA A 295 -14.45 10.09 -16.29
C ALA A 295 -13.28 11.00 -15.84
N LEU A 296 -13.07 11.18 -14.53
CA LEU A 296 -12.00 12.06 -14.04
C LEU A 296 -10.63 11.45 -14.20
N SER A 297 -9.65 12.31 -14.49
CA SER A 297 -8.25 11.95 -14.66
C SER A 297 -7.34 12.92 -13.92
N LEU A 298 -6.12 12.48 -13.65
CA LEU A 298 -5.05 13.32 -13.15
C LEU A 298 -3.82 13.09 -14.03
N GLU A 299 -3.44 14.13 -14.77
CA GLU A 299 -2.34 14.07 -15.73
C GLU A 299 -1.05 13.50 -15.09
N GLY A 300 -0.44 12.54 -15.77
CA GLY A 300 0.75 11.84 -15.31
C GLY A 300 0.54 10.80 -14.20
N VAL A 301 -0.69 10.66 -13.67
CA VAL A 301 -1.00 9.73 -12.57
C VAL A 301 -2.01 8.65 -13.00
N PHE A 302 -3.25 9.04 -13.34
CA PHE A 302 -4.29 8.11 -13.80
C PHE A 302 -5.18 8.75 -14.87
N ARG A 303 -5.72 7.91 -15.76
CA ARG A 303 -6.57 8.31 -16.89
C ARG A 303 -8.05 8.23 -16.58
N ARG A 304 -8.44 7.41 -15.61
CA ARG A 304 -9.82 7.24 -15.15
C ARG A 304 -9.87 6.69 -13.73
N VAL A 305 -11.02 6.84 -13.09
CA VAL A 305 -11.34 6.18 -11.82
C VAL A 305 -12.19 4.94 -12.11
N ARG A 306 -11.99 3.86 -11.36
CA ARG A 306 -12.79 2.63 -11.42
C ARG A 306 -13.27 2.29 -10.03
N PHE A 307 -14.58 2.27 -9.81
CA PHE A 307 -15.14 1.83 -8.53
C PHE A 307 -15.30 0.30 -8.50
N CYS A 308 -14.84 -0.31 -7.42
CA CYS A 308 -14.92 -1.73 -7.17
C CYS A 308 -15.62 -1.97 -5.84
N PHE A 309 -16.81 -2.57 -5.89
CA PHE A 309 -17.52 -2.98 -4.69
C PHE A 309 -16.78 -4.15 -4.03
N VAL A 310 -16.61 -4.07 -2.71
CA VAL A 310 -15.98 -5.11 -1.89
C VAL A 310 -16.82 -5.38 -0.66
N SER A 311 -16.71 -6.59 -0.11
CA SER A 311 -17.37 -6.90 1.15
C SER A 311 -16.74 -6.09 2.29
N THR A 312 -17.52 -5.79 3.33
CA THR A 312 -17.03 -5.06 4.52
C THR A 312 -15.93 -5.79 5.28
N GLN A 313 -15.69 -7.07 4.97
CA GLN A 313 -14.63 -7.88 5.57
C GLN A 313 -13.31 -7.79 4.80
N GLN A 314 -13.32 -7.37 3.53
CA GLN A 314 -12.11 -7.24 2.71
C GLN A 314 -11.40 -5.92 3.03
N THR A 315 -10.14 -6.03 3.44
CA THR A 315 -9.30 -4.89 3.82
C THR A 315 -7.88 -5.08 3.30
N ASN A 316 -7.05 -4.03 3.39
CA ASN A 316 -5.60 -4.11 3.10
C ASN A 316 -5.30 -4.56 1.66
N PHE A 317 -5.61 -3.69 0.70
CA PHE A 317 -5.37 -3.94 -0.71
C PHE A 317 -3.88 -3.71 -1.03
N VAL A 318 -3.23 -4.70 -1.62
CA VAL A 318 -1.84 -4.59 -2.08
C VAL A 318 -1.69 -5.13 -3.49
N HIS A 319 -0.77 -4.55 -4.25
CA HIS A 319 -0.30 -5.16 -5.48
C HIS A 319 0.69 -6.27 -5.15
N ALA A 320 0.58 -7.38 -5.87
CA ALA A 320 1.54 -8.46 -5.77
C ALA A 320 1.84 -9.06 -7.14
N VAL A 321 3.01 -9.69 -7.22
CA VAL A 321 3.44 -10.46 -8.39
C VAL A 321 3.65 -11.90 -7.95
N VAL A 322 2.74 -12.79 -8.33
CA VAL A 322 2.72 -14.19 -7.87
C VAL A 322 2.92 -15.15 -9.04
N PRO A 323 3.38 -16.39 -8.82
CA PRO A 323 3.42 -17.39 -9.88
C PRO A 323 2.02 -17.75 -10.37
N LYS A 324 1.84 -18.00 -11.67
CA LYS A 324 0.55 -18.39 -12.25
C LYS A 324 -0.01 -19.68 -11.69
N SER A 325 0.84 -20.57 -11.21
CA SER A 325 0.41 -21.80 -10.53
C SER A 325 -0.36 -21.55 -9.22
N PHE A 326 -0.42 -20.30 -8.73
CA PHE A 326 -1.15 -19.90 -7.50
C PHE A 326 -2.52 -19.31 -7.76
N ILE A 327 -2.78 -18.92 -9.00
CA ILE A 327 -4.11 -18.48 -9.39
C ILE A 327 -4.78 -19.71 -10.02
N SER A 328 -5.88 -20.16 -9.43
CA SER A 328 -6.64 -21.27 -9.97
C SER A 328 -7.08 -20.94 -11.40
N SER A 329 -6.86 -21.86 -12.33
CA SER A 329 -7.29 -21.75 -13.73
C SER A 329 -8.80 -21.67 -13.88
#